data_AF-A0A6J0E3M1-F1
#
_entry.id   AF-A0A6J0E3M1-F1
#
_cell.length_a   1.000
_cell.length_b   1.000
_cell.length_c   1.000
_cell.angle_alpha   90.00
_cell.angle_beta   90.00
_cell.angle_gamma   90.00
#
_symmetry.space_group_name_H-M   'P 1'
#
loop_
_entity.id
_entity.type
_entity.pdbx_description
1 polymer ?
#
loop_
_entity_poly.entity_id
_entity_poly.type
_entity_poly.pdbx_seq_one_letter_code
_entity_poly.pdbx_strand_id
1 'polypeptide(L)'
;MAAVKGTPALHRRPGLGPPEVAACPGGRGPRFREQARLKARMVDRDTEAWQRDPTFSGLQRVGGVDVSFVNGDSDRACASLVVLSYPELKVVYEDSHMVHLKAPYVSGFLAFREVPFLVELVQRLQEKEPGFMPQVLLVDGNGVLHQRGFGVACHLGVLTDLPCVGVAKKLLQVDGLENNSLHKEKIMLLQAGGDTFPLMGNSGTVLGMALKSHEHSTNPLYVSVGHRVSLEVAVRLTHHCCRFRIPEPIRQEPEGAEAKSMPQRWPRSTCRSRQAPRGLWQRLQHRPERPPARLPGAAEGPTVGEN
;
A
#
# COMPACT_ATOMS: atom_id res chain seq x y z
N MET A 1 -78.75 0.67 1.45
CA MET A 1 -78.59 0.46 -0.02
C MET A 1 -77.63 1.51 -0.55
N ALA A 2 -76.72 1.09 -1.45
CA ALA A 2 -75.76 1.87 -2.24
C ALA A 2 -74.60 2.54 -1.49
N ALA A 3 -73.35 2.55 -1.96
CA ALA A 3 -72.67 1.80 -3.01
C ALA A 3 -71.15 1.96 -2.76
N VAL A 4 -70.41 0.86 -2.87
CA VAL A 4 -68.95 0.81 -2.84
C VAL A 4 -68.41 1.31 -4.18
N LYS A 5 -67.46 2.25 -4.17
CA LYS A 5 -66.56 2.52 -5.31
C LYS A 5 -65.11 2.52 -4.82
N GLY A 6 -64.43 1.41 -5.07
CA GLY A 6 -63.00 1.25 -4.83
C GLY A 6 -62.17 1.99 -5.87
N THR A 7 -61.11 2.65 -5.41
CA THR A 7 -60.03 3.18 -6.24
C THR A 7 -58.97 2.07 -6.43
N PRO A 8 -58.45 1.83 -7.65
CA PRO A 8 -57.48 0.76 -7.87
C PRO A 8 -56.09 1.20 -7.38
N ALA A 9 -55.46 0.36 -6.58
CA ALA A 9 -54.09 0.53 -6.13
C ALA A 9 -53.13 0.40 -7.33
N LEU A 10 -52.35 1.45 -7.59
CA LEU A 10 -51.20 1.38 -8.50
C LEU A 10 -50.13 0.46 -7.88
N HIS A 11 -50.00 -0.74 -8.43
CA HIS A 11 -48.90 -1.65 -8.17
C HIS A 11 -47.56 -1.00 -8.55
N ARG A 12 -46.74 -0.63 -7.56
CA ARG A 12 -45.32 -0.36 -7.76
C ARG A 12 -44.65 -1.68 -8.16
N ARG A 13 -44.18 -1.75 -9.40
CA ARG A 13 -43.28 -2.81 -9.86
C ARG A 13 -42.02 -2.80 -8.96
N PRO A 14 -41.55 -3.95 -8.44
CA PRO A 14 -40.24 -4.01 -7.81
C PRO A 14 -39.19 -3.69 -8.87
N GLY A 15 -38.48 -2.58 -8.70
CA GLY A 15 -37.34 -2.26 -9.52
C GLY A 15 -36.26 -3.31 -9.30
N LEU A 16 -35.85 -3.98 -10.38
CA LEU A 16 -34.62 -4.74 -10.43
C LEU A 16 -33.46 -3.78 -10.11
N GLY A 17 -32.97 -3.84 -8.88
CA GLY A 17 -31.67 -3.27 -8.53
C GLY A 17 -30.57 -3.91 -9.37
N PRO A 18 -29.42 -3.24 -9.55
CA PRO A 18 -28.28 -3.83 -10.25
C PRO A 18 -27.88 -5.15 -9.57
N PRO A 19 -27.42 -6.16 -10.34
CA PRO A 19 -27.09 -7.45 -9.78
C PRO A 19 -25.97 -7.28 -8.74
N GLU A 20 -26.27 -7.67 -7.51
CA GLU A 20 -25.29 -7.89 -6.46
C GLU A 20 -24.24 -8.86 -7.02
N VAL A 21 -23.00 -8.38 -7.22
CA VAL A 21 -21.91 -9.23 -7.69
C VAL A 21 -21.62 -10.22 -6.56
N ALA A 22 -22.25 -11.39 -6.66
CA ALA A 22 -22.14 -12.46 -5.69
C ALA A 22 -20.65 -12.74 -5.41
N ALA A 23 -20.23 -12.46 -4.18
CA ALA A 23 -18.97 -12.98 -3.68
C ALA A 23 -19.08 -14.51 -3.71
N CYS A 24 -18.38 -15.17 -4.64
CA CYS A 24 -18.40 -16.63 -4.73
C CYS A 24 -18.01 -17.22 -3.37
N PRO A 25 -18.90 -17.95 -2.69
CA PRO A 25 -18.56 -18.57 -1.42
C PRO A 25 -17.53 -19.67 -1.70
N GLY A 26 -16.36 -19.55 -1.06
CA GLY A 26 -15.30 -20.55 -1.15
C GLY A 26 -13.95 -20.07 -1.70
N GLY A 27 -13.67 -18.77 -1.79
CA GLY A 27 -12.30 -18.30 -2.07
C GLY A 27 -11.75 -18.71 -3.44
N ARG A 28 -12.61 -18.95 -4.44
CA ARG A 28 -12.21 -19.45 -5.77
C ARG A 28 -12.33 -18.43 -6.90
N GLY A 29 -12.70 -17.18 -6.58
CA GLY A 29 -12.90 -16.11 -7.56
C GLY A 29 -11.59 -15.56 -8.16
N PRO A 30 -11.64 -14.84 -9.30
CA PRO A 30 -10.45 -14.33 -9.99
C PRO A 30 -9.52 -13.48 -9.11
N ARG A 31 -10.09 -12.63 -8.23
CA ARG A 31 -9.31 -11.78 -7.30
C ARG A 31 -8.51 -12.60 -6.28
N PHE A 32 -9.03 -13.74 -5.85
CA PHE A 32 -8.32 -14.62 -4.91
C PHE A 32 -7.09 -15.25 -5.58
N ARG A 33 -7.28 -15.80 -6.79
CA ARG A 33 -6.19 -16.40 -7.56
C ARG A 33 -5.10 -15.38 -7.87
N GLU A 34 -5.50 -14.17 -8.26
CA GLU A 34 -4.54 -13.11 -8.54
C GLU A 34 -3.78 -12.66 -7.28
N GLN A 35 -4.47 -12.53 -6.14
CA GLN A 35 -3.81 -12.20 -4.89
C GLN A 35 -2.79 -13.27 -4.47
N ALA A 36 -3.12 -14.56 -4.62
CA ALA A 36 -2.20 -15.65 -4.35
C ALA A 36 -0.97 -15.63 -5.29
N ARG A 37 -1.22 -15.38 -6.59
CA ARG A 37 -0.15 -15.24 -7.60
C ARG A 37 0.81 -14.10 -7.27
N LEU A 38 0.27 -12.93 -6.91
CA LEU A 38 1.09 -11.77 -6.55
C LEU A 38 1.78 -11.95 -5.20
N LYS A 39 1.11 -12.58 -4.22
CA LYS A 39 1.72 -12.92 -2.93
C LYS A 39 2.93 -13.82 -3.08
N ALA A 40 2.91 -14.78 -4.00
CA ALA A 40 4.06 -15.65 -4.25
C ALA A 40 5.31 -14.91 -4.77
N ARG A 41 5.15 -13.68 -5.29
CA ARG A 41 6.25 -12.82 -5.74
C ARG A 41 6.77 -11.88 -4.64
N MET A 42 6.13 -11.86 -3.48
CA MET A 42 6.50 -10.97 -2.39
C MET A 42 7.84 -11.44 -1.79
N VAL A 43 8.73 -10.48 -1.51
CA VAL A 43 10.02 -10.69 -0.86
C VAL A 43 9.98 -9.97 0.48
N ASP A 44 10.33 -10.66 1.56
CA ASP A 44 10.26 -10.17 2.95
C ASP A 44 11.63 -9.96 3.60
N ARG A 45 12.66 -9.78 2.77
CA ARG A 45 14.06 -9.59 3.14
C ARG A 45 14.66 -8.40 2.39
N ASP A 46 15.75 -7.88 2.93
CA ASP A 46 16.46 -6.73 2.36
C ASP A 46 17.17 -7.09 1.05
N THR A 47 16.87 -6.35 0.00
CA THR A 47 17.46 -6.53 -1.34
C THR A 47 18.50 -5.47 -1.69
N GLU A 48 18.47 -4.32 -1.03
CA GLU A 48 19.30 -3.16 -1.36
C GLU A 48 20.45 -2.97 -0.36
N ALA A 49 21.56 -2.37 -0.81
CA ALA A 49 22.72 -2.13 0.06
C ALA A 49 22.42 -1.16 1.21
N TRP A 50 21.67 -0.08 0.93
CA TRP A 50 21.32 0.95 1.92
C TRP A 50 20.49 0.39 3.09
N GLN A 51 19.77 -0.71 2.91
CA GLN A 51 18.96 -1.34 3.96
C GLN A 51 19.82 -1.99 5.05
N ARG A 52 21.01 -2.48 4.66
CA ARG A 52 21.94 -3.19 5.57
C ARG A 52 22.86 -2.23 6.31
N ASP A 53 22.93 -0.98 5.86
CA ASP A 53 23.69 0.05 6.53
C ASP A 53 22.95 0.55 7.80
N PRO A 54 23.61 0.61 8.97
CA PRO A 54 22.99 1.08 10.20
C PRO A 54 22.37 2.48 10.12
N THR A 55 22.95 3.35 9.29
CA THR A 55 22.54 4.75 9.10
C THR A 55 21.73 4.98 7.82
N PHE A 56 21.41 3.91 7.10
CA PHE A 56 20.81 3.96 5.77
C PHE A 56 21.65 4.71 4.73
N SER A 57 22.98 4.62 4.81
CA SER A 57 23.88 5.22 3.82
C SER A 57 23.52 4.79 2.39
N GLY A 58 23.35 5.78 1.50
CA GLY A 58 22.89 5.57 0.13
C GLY A 58 21.36 5.73 -0.06
N LEU A 59 20.57 5.81 1.01
CA LEU A 59 19.18 6.23 0.94
C LEU A 59 19.09 7.75 0.80
N GLN A 60 18.43 8.21 -0.25
CA GLN A 60 18.29 9.64 -0.59
C GLN A 60 16.82 10.06 -0.72
N ARG A 61 15.91 9.13 -1.03
CA ARG A 61 14.51 9.44 -1.30
C ARG A 61 13.57 8.39 -0.73
N VAL A 62 12.62 8.86 0.07
CA VAL A 62 11.54 8.03 0.66
C VAL A 62 10.21 8.58 0.15
N GLY A 63 9.38 7.70 -0.40
CA GLY A 63 8.03 8.06 -0.84
C GLY A 63 6.97 7.74 0.22
N GLY A 64 5.90 8.52 0.23
CA GLY A 64 4.64 8.25 0.92
C GLY A 64 3.56 7.96 -0.11
N VAL A 65 2.69 7.00 0.17
CA VAL A 65 1.41 6.87 -0.54
C VAL A 65 0.21 6.65 0.40
N ASP A 66 -0.92 7.26 0.04
CA ASP A 66 -2.24 7.08 0.69
C ASP A 66 -3.38 7.13 -0.34
N VAL A 67 -4.50 6.50 0.03
CA VAL A 67 -5.79 6.68 -0.62
C VAL A 67 -6.84 7.11 0.39
N SER A 68 -7.11 8.41 0.42
CA SER A 68 -8.09 9.03 1.32
C SER A 68 -9.47 9.11 0.68
N PHE A 69 -10.48 8.49 1.30
CA PHE A 69 -11.87 8.56 0.84
C PHE A 69 -12.48 9.94 1.10
N VAL A 70 -13.36 10.38 0.19
CA VAL A 70 -14.12 11.61 0.40
C VAL A 70 -15.19 11.36 1.46
N ASN A 71 -15.21 12.17 2.53
CA ASN A 71 -16.20 12.01 3.60
C ASN A 71 -17.64 12.00 3.06
N GLY A 72 -18.35 10.90 3.29
CA GLY A 72 -19.73 10.68 2.82
C GLY A 72 -19.85 10.00 1.46
N ASP A 73 -18.73 9.62 0.81
CA ASP A 73 -18.71 8.96 -0.49
C ASP A 73 -17.75 7.75 -0.47
N SER A 74 -18.27 6.55 -0.71
CA SER A 74 -17.50 5.30 -0.72
C SER A 74 -16.77 5.01 -2.03
N ASP A 75 -17.04 5.79 -3.06
CA ASP A 75 -16.59 5.56 -4.43
C ASP A 75 -15.63 6.65 -4.91
N ARG A 76 -15.57 7.80 -4.23
CA ARG A 76 -14.57 8.84 -4.51
C ARG A 76 -13.47 8.82 -3.46
N ALA A 77 -12.23 8.83 -3.94
CA ALA A 77 -11.05 8.92 -3.10
C ALA A 77 -9.99 9.81 -3.75
N CYS A 78 -9.04 10.31 -2.97
CA CYS A 78 -7.83 10.96 -3.44
C CYS A 78 -6.68 9.98 -3.28
N ALA A 79 -6.03 9.62 -4.39
CA ALA A 79 -4.79 8.87 -4.37
C ALA A 79 -3.63 9.86 -4.42
N SER A 80 -2.66 9.70 -3.53
CA SER A 80 -1.56 10.64 -3.35
C SER A 80 -0.21 9.90 -3.36
N LEU A 81 0.80 10.51 -3.95
CA LEU A 81 2.20 10.11 -3.93
C LEU A 81 3.04 11.34 -3.60
N VAL A 82 3.80 11.26 -2.53
CA VAL A 82 4.76 12.30 -2.15
C VAL A 82 6.15 11.68 -2.08
N VAL A 83 7.19 12.38 -2.51
CA VAL A 83 8.59 11.95 -2.33
C VAL A 83 9.33 13.00 -1.53
N LEU A 84 10.02 12.55 -0.48
CA LEU A 84 10.83 13.38 0.38
C LEU A 84 12.31 13.04 0.20
N SER A 85 13.17 14.04 0.35
CA SER A 85 14.60 13.81 0.54
C SER A 85 14.86 13.09 1.87
N TYR A 86 15.92 12.30 1.94
CA TYR A 86 16.38 11.63 3.13
C TYR A 86 17.87 11.96 3.35
N PRO A 87 18.30 12.33 4.57
CA PRO A 87 17.54 12.31 5.83
C PRO A 87 16.75 13.61 6.15
N GLU A 88 16.77 14.63 5.28
CA GLU A 88 16.19 15.95 5.64
C GLU A 88 14.66 15.97 5.64
N LEU A 89 13.99 14.93 5.13
CA LEU A 89 12.52 14.81 5.09
C LEU A 89 11.86 16.08 4.53
N LYS A 90 12.38 16.58 3.40
CA LYS A 90 11.81 17.72 2.66
C LYS A 90 11.12 17.21 1.41
N VAL A 91 9.89 17.67 1.16
CA VAL A 91 9.15 17.30 -0.06
C VAL A 91 9.93 17.77 -1.29
N VAL A 92 10.23 16.83 -2.19
CA VAL A 92 10.89 17.08 -3.48
C VAL A 92 9.97 16.78 -4.66
N TYR A 93 8.88 16.03 -4.43
CA TYR A 93 7.86 15.74 -5.43
C TYR A 93 6.51 15.46 -4.75
N GLU A 94 5.43 15.83 -5.41
CA GLU A 94 4.06 15.52 -5.03
C GLU A 94 3.20 15.31 -6.29
N ASP A 95 2.33 14.30 -6.27
CA ASP A 95 1.27 14.10 -7.25
C ASP A 95 0.04 13.54 -6.54
N SER A 96 -1.14 14.09 -6.84
CA SER A 96 -2.39 13.71 -6.17
C SER A 96 -3.57 13.80 -7.12
N HIS A 97 -4.42 12.78 -7.08
CA HIS A 97 -5.51 12.62 -8.03
C HIS A 97 -6.80 12.17 -7.35
N MET A 98 -7.87 12.90 -7.62
CA MET A 98 -9.23 12.45 -7.33
C MET A 98 -9.59 11.30 -8.27
N VAL A 99 -9.93 10.15 -7.69
CA VAL A 99 -10.21 8.89 -8.39
C VAL A 99 -11.59 8.37 -8.04
N HIS A 100 -12.13 7.53 -8.93
CA HIS A 100 -13.42 6.88 -8.75
C HIS A 100 -13.25 5.36 -8.69
N LEU A 101 -13.51 4.79 -7.52
CA LEU A 101 -13.30 3.39 -7.15
C LEU A 101 -14.48 2.52 -7.59
N LYS A 102 -14.47 2.13 -8.88
CA LYS A 102 -15.57 1.34 -9.50
C LYS A 102 -15.75 -0.08 -8.97
N ALA A 103 -14.73 -0.65 -8.34
CA ALA A 103 -14.80 -2.02 -7.83
C ALA A 103 -15.54 -2.07 -6.47
N PRO A 104 -16.40 -3.07 -6.20
CA PRO A 104 -17.11 -3.19 -4.93
C PRO A 104 -16.15 -3.42 -3.75
N TYR A 105 -16.51 -2.86 -2.60
CA TYR A 105 -15.81 -3.10 -1.33
C TYR A 105 -16.01 -4.54 -0.88
N VAL A 106 -14.90 -5.28 -0.72
CA VAL A 106 -14.91 -6.62 -0.14
C VAL A 106 -13.75 -6.67 0.86
N SER A 107 -14.04 -7.06 2.10
CA SER A 107 -13.04 -7.11 3.17
C SER A 107 -11.82 -7.96 2.77
N GLY A 108 -10.63 -7.42 3.05
CA GLY A 108 -9.32 -7.95 2.62
C GLY A 108 -8.97 -7.77 1.13
N PHE A 109 -9.89 -7.31 0.28
CA PHE A 109 -9.63 -7.04 -1.14
C PHE A 109 -9.56 -5.54 -1.45
N LEU A 110 -9.43 -4.70 -0.43
CA LEU A 110 -9.37 -3.24 -0.56
C LEU A 110 -8.25 -2.80 -1.51
N ALA A 111 -7.10 -3.48 -1.48
CA ALA A 111 -5.98 -3.22 -2.37
C ALA A 111 -6.36 -3.29 -3.87
N PHE A 112 -7.33 -4.11 -4.28
CA PHE A 112 -7.77 -4.15 -5.68
C PHE A 112 -8.56 -2.90 -6.11
N ARG A 113 -9.06 -2.11 -5.17
CA ARG A 113 -9.68 -0.80 -5.44
C ARG A 113 -8.61 0.29 -5.53
N GLU A 114 -7.63 0.27 -4.64
CA GLU A 114 -6.72 1.40 -4.38
C GLU A 114 -5.41 1.33 -5.18
N VAL A 115 -4.75 0.16 -5.17
CA VAL A 115 -3.42 -0.03 -5.76
C VAL A 115 -3.37 0.37 -7.23
N PRO A 116 -4.43 0.21 -8.04
CA PRO A 116 -4.38 0.68 -9.40
C PRO A 116 -4.06 2.17 -9.56
N PHE A 117 -4.63 3.00 -8.71
CA PHE A 117 -4.39 4.43 -8.79
C PHE A 117 -2.98 4.79 -8.29
N LEU A 118 -2.49 4.10 -7.26
CA LEU A 118 -1.14 4.28 -6.75
C LEU A 118 -0.05 3.86 -7.75
N VAL A 119 -0.25 2.73 -8.45
CA VAL A 119 0.66 2.28 -9.51
C VAL A 119 0.72 3.30 -10.66
N GLU A 120 -0.40 3.91 -11.02
CA GLU A 120 -0.44 4.95 -12.05
C GLU A 120 0.39 6.19 -11.63
N LEU A 121 0.28 6.62 -10.36
CA LEU A 121 1.09 7.73 -9.84
C LEU A 121 2.58 7.44 -9.91
N VAL A 122 3.01 6.24 -9.47
CA VAL A 122 4.42 5.82 -9.52
C VAL A 122 4.94 5.75 -10.96
N GLN A 123 4.15 5.18 -11.89
CA GLN A 123 4.54 5.12 -13.30
C GLN A 123 4.66 6.51 -13.93
N ARG A 124 3.76 7.41 -13.59
CA ARG A 124 3.81 8.78 -14.09
C ARG A 124 5.02 9.54 -13.55
N LEU A 125 5.37 9.36 -12.27
CA LEU A 125 6.61 9.88 -11.71
C LEU A 125 7.82 9.33 -12.49
N GLN A 126 7.87 8.02 -12.69
CA GLN A 126 8.94 7.36 -13.43
C GLN A 126 9.10 7.88 -14.87
N GLU A 127 8.00 8.22 -15.54
CA GLU A 127 7.99 8.75 -16.91
C GLU A 127 8.37 10.22 -16.98
N LYS A 128 7.88 11.04 -16.04
CA LYS A 128 8.04 12.50 -16.10
C LYS A 128 9.31 13.00 -15.42
N GLU A 129 9.60 12.47 -14.23
CA GLU A 129 10.67 12.96 -13.35
C GLU A 129 11.41 11.78 -12.71
N PRO A 130 12.06 10.91 -13.50
CA PRO A 130 12.72 9.70 -13.01
C PRO A 130 13.77 9.96 -11.93
N GLY A 131 14.38 11.16 -11.92
CA GLY A 131 15.35 11.57 -10.89
C GLY A 131 14.77 11.66 -9.48
N PHE A 132 13.45 11.81 -9.34
CA PHE A 132 12.75 11.83 -8.06
C PHE A 132 12.14 10.48 -7.68
N MET A 133 12.44 9.40 -8.40
CA MET A 133 11.94 8.07 -8.02
C MET A 133 12.38 7.70 -6.59
N PRO A 134 11.43 7.29 -5.72
CA PRO A 134 11.74 6.89 -4.36
C PRO A 134 12.47 5.53 -4.36
N GLN A 135 13.37 5.35 -3.41
CA GLN A 135 14.05 4.06 -3.19
C GLN A 135 13.21 3.11 -2.34
N VAL A 136 12.23 3.64 -1.62
CA VAL A 136 11.32 2.91 -0.75
C VAL A 136 10.04 3.71 -0.56
N LEU A 137 8.90 3.02 -0.46
CA LEU A 137 7.59 3.61 -0.19
C LEU A 137 7.12 3.24 1.22
N LEU A 138 6.70 4.25 1.99
CA LEU A 138 5.87 4.09 3.18
C LEU A 138 4.41 4.23 2.78
N VAL A 139 3.62 3.19 3.03
CA VAL A 139 2.23 3.09 2.60
C VAL A 139 1.33 3.23 3.81
N ASP A 140 0.39 4.18 3.82
CA ASP A 140 -0.64 4.23 4.86
C ASP A 140 -1.58 3.03 4.71
N GLY A 141 -1.34 2.02 5.53
CA GLY A 141 -2.04 0.74 5.43
C GLY A 141 -1.15 -0.45 5.77
N ASN A 142 -1.68 -1.64 5.52
CA ASN A 142 -1.04 -2.88 5.93
C ASN A 142 -0.22 -3.54 4.81
N GLY A 143 0.85 -4.22 5.20
CA GLY A 143 1.61 -5.17 4.40
C GLY A 143 1.17 -6.62 4.70
N VAL A 144 2.07 -7.44 5.23
CA VAL A 144 1.78 -8.84 5.62
C VAL A 144 0.83 -8.95 6.81
N LEU A 145 0.66 -7.90 7.61
CA LEU A 145 -0.34 -7.85 8.68
C LEU A 145 -1.74 -7.66 8.09
N HIS A 146 -2.29 -8.72 7.50
CA HIS A 146 -3.49 -8.66 6.68
C HIS A 146 -4.24 -9.99 6.70
N GLN A 147 -5.57 -10.01 6.46
CA GLN A 147 -6.41 -11.23 6.54
C GLN A 147 -5.88 -12.38 5.66
N ARG A 148 -5.10 -12.04 4.63
CA ARG A 148 -4.50 -12.99 3.68
C ARG A 148 -2.98 -12.86 3.56
N GLY A 149 -2.35 -12.09 4.45
CA GLY A 149 -0.91 -11.81 4.40
C GLY A 149 -0.45 -11.08 3.15
N PHE A 150 -1.31 -10.23 2.58
CA PHE A 150 -1.04 -9.49 1.33
C PHE A 150 -1.91 -8.24 1.24
N GLY A 151 -1.57 -7.25 2.08
CA GLY A 151 -2.22 -5.95 2.11
C GLY A 151 -1.79 -5.01 0.98
N VAL A 152 -2.21 -3.75 1.07
CA VAL A 152 -1.95 -2.71 0.07
C VAL A 152 -0.46 -2.47 -0.16
N ALA A 153 0.36 -2.49 0.88
CA ALA A 153 1.80 -2.26 0.76
C ALA A 153 2.50 -3.40 0.00
N CYS A 154 2.11 -4.66 0.26
CA CYS A 154 2.61 -5.81 -0.49
C CYS A 154 2.20 -5.77 -1.96
N HIS A 155 0.93 -5.47 -2.19
CA HIS A 155 0.36 -5.44 -3.53
C HIS A 155 0.99 -4.34 -4.37
N LEU A 156 1.13 -3.13 -3.83
CA LEU A 156 1.83 -2.04 -4.50
C LEU A 156 3.29 -2.42 -4.79
N GLY A 157 4.03 -2.87 -3.78
CA GLY A 157 5.45 -3.20 -3.93
C GLY A 157 5.72 -4.28 -4.98
N VAL A 158 4.91 -5.34 -5.03
CA VAL A 158 5.06 -6.40 -6.06
C VAL A 158 4.76 -5.90 -7.48
N LEU A 159 3.87 -4.92 -7.63
CA LEU A 159 3.52 -4.36 -8.94
C LEU A 159 4.49 -3.27 -9.41
N THR A 160 5.07 -2.51 -8.49
CA THR A 160 6.06 -1.47 -8.79
C THR A 160 7.50 -1.97 -8.75
N ASP A 161 7.74 -3.14 -8.16
CA ASP A 161 9.07 -3.69 -7.84
C ASP A 161 9.92 -2.75 -6.96
N LEU A 162 9.25 -1.92 -6.15
CA LEU A 162 9.88 -1.04 -5.18
C LEU A 162 9.81 -1.65 -3.77
N PRO A 163 10.83 -1.43 -2.92
CA PRO A 163 10.71 -1.66 -1.49
C PRO A 163 9.50 -0.92 -0.91
N CYS A 164 8.66 -1.62 -0.16
CA CYS A 164 7.43 -1.08 0.42
C CYS A 164 7.29 -1.50 1.89
N VAL A 165 6.87 -0.55 2.72
CA VAL A 165 6.54 -0.76 4.14
C VAL A 165 5.10 -0.38 4.38
N GLY A 166 4.32 -1.25 5.00
CA GLY A 166 2.98 -0.92 5.46
C GLY A 166 3.04 -0.29 6.85
N VAL A 167 2.53 0.93 6.99
CA VAL A 167 2.45 1.67 8.25
C VAL A 167 0.99 1.93 8.58
N ALA A 168 0.40 1.14 9.47
CA ALA A 168 -1.00 1.27 9.85
C ALA A 168 -1.17 2.07 11.16
N LYS A 169 -2.18 2.95 11.19
CA LYS A 169 -2.54 3.78 12.36
C LYS A 169 -3.35 3.01 13.43
N LYS A 170 -3.85 1.81 13.11
CA LYS A 170 -4.69 0.95 13.96
C LYS A 170 -4.28 -0.52 13.79
N LEU A 171 -4.43 -1.32 14.86
CA LEU A 171 -4.22 -2.76 14.81
C LEU A 171 -5.31 -3.41 13.94
N LEU A 172 -4.90 -4.18 12.94
CA LEU A 172 -5.80 -5.06 12.23
C LEU A 172 -5.87 -6.40 12.95
N GLN A 173 -7.08 -6.81 13.33
CA GLN A 173 -7.31 -8.02 14.11
C GLN A 173 -7.36 -9.25 13.19
N VAL A 174 -6.22 -9.93 13.06
CA VAL A 174 -6.01 -11.08 12.17
C VAL A 174 -5.12 -12.11 12.87
N ASP A 175 -5.29 -13.39 12.54
CA ASP A 175 -4.51 -14.48 13.13
C ASP A 175 -4.47 -14.44 14.67
N GLY A 176 -5.61 -14.14 15.30
CA GLY A 176 -5.71 -14.03 16.77
C GLY A 176 -5.13 -12.77 17.40
N LEU A 177 -4.57 -11.84 16.61
CA LEU A 177 -4.23 -10.51 17.13
C LEU A 177 -5.50 -9.76 17.52
N GLU A 178 -5.53 -9.27 18.75
CA GLU A 178 -6.67 -8.54 19.32
C GLU A 178 -6.18 -7.31 20.07
N ASN A 179 -6.98 -6.24 20.05
CA ASN A 179 -6.70 -5.04 20.85
C ASN A 179 -7.26 -5.18 22.28
N ASN A 180 -6.84 -6.25 22.97
CA ASN A 180 -7.29 -6.62 24.31
C ASN A 180 -6.43 -5.99 25.42
N SER A 181 -6.69 -6.33 26.68
CA SER A 181 -5.97 -5.77 27.84
C SER A 181 -4.47 -6.04 27.79
N LEU A 182 -4.04 -7.25 27.40
CA LEU A 182 -2.62 -7.60 27.25
C LEU A 182 -1.93 -6.74 26.19
N HIS A 183 -2.61 -6.47 25.06
CA HIS A 183 -2.09 -5.59 24.04
C HIS A 183 -1.90 -4.15 24.56
N LYS A 184 -2.87 -3.64 25.32
CA LYS A 184 -2.79 -2.32 25.96
C LYS A 184 -1.67 -2.26 27.00
N GLU A 185 -1.49 -3.28 27.81
CA GLU A 185 -0.37 -3.38 28.77
C GLU A 185 0.97 -3.28 28.05
N LYS A 186 1.17 -4.02 26.96
CA LYS A 186 2.38 -3.93 26.13
C LYS A 186 2.60 -2.52 25.58
N ILE A 187 1.54 -1.83 25.15
CA ILE A 187 1.64 -0.42 24.72
C ILE A 187 2.10 0.48 25.87
N MET A 188 1.58 0.28 27.08
CA MET A 188 1.97 1.07 28.25
C MET A 188 3.44 0.87 28.65
N LEU A 189 4.04 -0.26 28.27
CA LEU A 189 5.46 -0.52 28.49
C LEU A 189 6.38 0.23 27.51
N LEU A 190 5.87 0.76 26.40
CA LEU A 190 6.64 1.56 25.44
C LEU A 190 6.93 2.96 26.02
N GLN A 191 8.16 3.20 26.46
CA GLN A 191 8.57 4.44 27.15
C GLN A 191 9.09 5.49 26.18
N ALA A 192 10.02 5.13 25.30
CA ALA A 192 10.73 6.07 24.43
C ALA A 192 10.32 5.92 22.95
N GLY A 193 10.56 6.97 22.16
CA GLY A 193 10.51 6.91 20.71
C GLY A 193 11.48 5.84 20.17
N GLY A 194 10.96 4.93 19.35
CA GLY A 194 11.69 3.79 18.82
C GLY A 194 11.41 2.47 19.55
N ASP A 195 10.79 2.52 20.73
CA ASP A 195 10.40 1.31 21.46
C ASP A 195 9.38 0.49 20.65
N THR A 196 9.52 -0.84 20.72
CA THR A 196 8.72 -1.76 19.93
C THR A 196 8.34 -3.04 20.67
N PHE A 197 7.30 -3.71 20.20
CA PHE A 197 7.03 -5.11 20.55
C PHE A 197 6.43 -5.89 19.37
N PRO A 198 6.72 -7.20 19.24
CA PRO A 198 6.29 -7.99 18.10
C PRO A 198 4.79 -8.28 18.13
N LEU A 199 4.18 -8.27 16.94
CA LEU A 199 2.79 -8.66 16.71
C LEU A 199 2.76 -10.11 16.26
N MET A 200 2.84 -11.02 17.23
CA MET A 200 2.82 -12.47 17.00
C MET A 200 1.39 -12.98 16.93
N GLY A 201 1.02 -13.58 15.81
CA GLY A 201 -0.27 -14.25 15.65
C GLY A 201 -0.30 -15.62 16.32
N ASN A 202 -1.48 -16.22 16.42
CA ASN A 202 -1.71 -17.55 16.99
C ASN A 202 -0.97 -18.66 16.23
N SER A 203 -0.65 -18.43 14.96
CA SER A 203 0.20 -19.31 14.16
C SER A 203 1.67 -19.37 14.63
N GLY A 204 2.08 -18.47 15.54
CA GLY A 204 3.48 -18.25 15.92
C GLY A 204 4.23 -17.31 14.97
N THR A 205 3.60 -16.88 13.88
CA THR A 205 4.20 -15.97 12.90
C THR A 205 4.21 -14.53 13.44
N VAL A 206 5.35 -13.85 13.32
CA VAL A 206 5.41 -12.40 13.55
C VAL A 206 4.89 -11.67 12.32
N LEU A 207 3.73 -11.05 12.44
CA LEU A 207 3.05 -10.37 11.33
C LEU A 207 3.47 -8.90 11.19
N GLY A 208 4.15 -8.34 12.19
CA GLY A 208 4.59 -6.97 12.20
C GLY A 208 5.11 -6.56 13.58
N MET A 209 5.25 -5.25 13.77
CA MET A 209 5.76 -4.65 14.99
C MET A 209 4.87 -3.49 15.40
N ALA A 210 4.50 -3.40 16.68
CA ALA A 210 4.00 -2.16 17.25
C ALA A 210 5.19 -1.25 17.53
N LEU A 211 5.14 -0.01 17.07
CA LEU A 211 6.22 0.98 17.18
C LEU A 211 5.69 2.24 17.87
N LYS A 212 6.31 2.63 18.99
CA LYS A 212 6.16 3.98 19.53
C LYS A 212 7.00 4.92 18.68
N SER A 213 6.38 5.56 17.71
CA SER A 213 7.08 6.33 16.68
C SER A 213 7.64 7.67 17.12
N HIS A 214 7.20 8.19 18.27
CA HIS A 214 7.61 9.49 18.78
C HIS A 214 7.42 9.54 20.31
N GLU A 215 8.26 10.31 21.00
CA GLU A 215 8.29 10.40 22.48
C GLU A 215 6.91 10.73 23.07
N HIS A 216 6.25 11.74 22.50
CA HIS A 216 4.92 12.22 22.92
C HIS A 216 3.74 11.40 22.36
N SER A 217 3.99 10.29 21.66
CA SER A 217 2.92 9.47 21.10
C SER A 217 2.43 8.44 22.11
N THR A 218 1.13 8.41 22.38
CA THR A 218 0.49 7.37 23.21
C THR A 218 0.00 6.18 22.39
N ASN A 219 -0.23 6.39 21.09
CA ASN A 219 -0.76 5.37 20.20
C ASN A 219 0.33 4.90 19.25
N PRO A 220 0.72 3.60 19.28
CA PRO A 220 1.75 3.10 18.39
C PRO A 220 1.29 3.12 16.92
N LEU A 221 2.25 2.99 16.03
CA LEU A 221 2.05 2.57 14.66
C LEU A 221 2.22 1.04 14.57
N TYR A 222 1.54 0.42 13.62
CA TYR A 222 1.64 -1.00 13.34
C TYR A 222 2.37 -1.17 12.02
N VAL A 223 3.67 -1.48 12.10
CA VAL A 223 4.56 -1.60 10.95
C VAL A 223 4.60 -3.04 10.49
N SER A 224 4.44 -3.27 9.19
CA SER A 224 4.51 -4.60 8.59
C SER A 224 5.22 -4.56 7.24
N VAL A 225 5.88 -5.67 6.90
CA VAL A 225 6.61 -5.78 5.64
C VAL A 225 5.64 -5.70 4.46
N GLY A 226 5.95 -4.84 3.49
CA GLY A 226 5.27 -4.80 2.20
C GLY A 226 5.98 -5.67 1.17
N HIS A 227 7.16 -5.23 0.73
CA HIS A 227 7.96 -5.89 -0.30
C HIS A 227 9.43 -5.47 -0.22
N ARG A 228 10.38 -6.38 -0.48
CA ARG A 228 11.83 -6.14 -0.60
C ARG A 228 12.46 -5.38 0.57
N VAL A 229 11.98 -5.65 1.78
CA VAL A 229 12.48 -5.04 3.02
C VAL A 229 12.22 -6.02 4.17
N SER A 230 13.16 -6.15 5.10
CA SER A 230 12.93 -6.92 6.33
C SER A 230 12.07 -6.15 7.32
N LEU A 231 11.45 -6.85 8.29
CA LEU A 231 10.65 -6.19 9.31
C LEU A 231 11.49 -5.24 10.18
N GLU A 232 12.73 -5.62 10.50
CA GLU A 232 13.63 -4.80 11.31
C GLU A 232 13.96 -3.48 10.61
N VAL A 233 14.36 -3.54 9.33
CA VAL A 233 14.66 -2.35 8.52
C VAL A 233 13.41 -1.50 8.34
N ALA A 234 12.26 -2.11 8.08
CA ALA A 234 10.99 -1.40 7.95
C ALA A 234 10.64 -0.58 9.20
N VAL A 235 10.81 -1.15 10.39
CA VAL A 235 10.55 -0.50 11.68
C VAL A 235 11.54 0.64 11.92
N ARG A 236 12.85 0.37 11.76
CA ARG A 236 13.89 1.38 11.94
C ARG A 236 13.69 2.56 10.99
N LEU A 237 13.46 2.30 9.70
CA LEU A 237 13.23 3.34 8.70
C LEU A 237 11.97 4.15 9.03
N THR A 238 10.87 3.48 9.40
CA THR A 238 9.63 4.17 9.80
C THR A 238 9.90 5.15 10.94
N HIS A 239 10.63 4.73 11.97
CA HIS A 239 11.02 5.59 13.09
C HIS A 239 11.91 6.77 12.67
N HIS A 240 12.90 6.55 11.79
CA HIS A 240 13.77 7.63 11.29
C HIS A 240 13.01 8.65 10.42
N CYS A 241 11.89 8.25 9.83
CA CYS A 241 11.00 9.14 9.09
C CYS A 241 10.00 9.90 9.99
N CYS A 242 9.98 9.68 11.30
CA CYS A 242 9.03 10.29 12.23
C CYS A 242 9.58 11.55 12.90
N ARG A 243 9.21 12.74 12.38
CA ARG A 243 9.31 13.99 13.15
C ARG A 243 8.18 14.18 14.15
N PHE A 244 7.05 13.53 13.88
CA PHE A 244 5.86 13.47 14.72
C PHE A 244 5.43 12.00 14.83
N ARG A 245 4.25 11.75 15.43
CA ARG A 245 3.69 10.39 15.48
C ARG A 245 3.60 9.73 14.10
N ILE A 246 3.12 10.43 13.08
CA ILE A 246 2.97 9.88 11.72
C ILE A 246 4.27 10.16 10.95
N PRO A 247 4.83 9.18 10.21
CA PRO A 247 6.04 9.40 9.41
C PRO A 247 5.80 10.51 8.39
N GLU A 248 6.79 11.38 8.20
CA GLU A 248 6.70 12.54 7.31
C GLU A 248 6.18 12.19 5.91
N PRO A 249 6.63 11.12 5.22
CA PRO A 249 6.11 10.80 3.90
C PRO A 249 4.59 10.58 3.86
N ILE A 250 4.02 9.95 4.88
CA ILE A 250 2.57 9.72 5.01
C ILE A 250 1.86 10.98 5.51
N ARG A 251 2.49 11.76 6.39
CA ARG A 251 1.89 12.97 6.97
C ARG A 251 1.73 14.11 5.94
N GLN A 252 2.56 14.14 4.91
CA GLN A 252 2.55 15.19 3.87
C GLN A 252 1.46 14.97 2.81
N GLU A 253 0.72 13.86 2.89
CA GLU A 253 -0.39 13.59 1.97
C GLU A 253 -1.63 14.42 2.35
N PRO A 254 -2.40 14.90 1.35
CA PRO A 254 -3.61 15.64 1.62
C PRO A 254 -4.67 14.75 2.27
N GLU A 255 -5.04 15.07 3.52
CA GLU A 255 -6.11 14.36 4.24
C GLU A 255 -7.50 14.69 3.66
N GLY A 256 -8.48 13.80 3.89
CA GLY A 256 -9.81 13.81 3.27
C GLY A 256 -10.65 15.10 3.34
N ALA A 257 -10.28 16.10 4.14
CA ALA A 257 -10.90 17.43 4.11
C ALA A 257 -10.34 18.31 2.98
N GLU A 258 -9.02 18.30 2.75
CA GLU A 258 -8.36 19.04 1.67
C GLU A 258 -8.63 18.39 0.30
N ALA A 259 -8.81 17.07 0.29
CA ALA A 259 -9.27 16.32 -0.88
C ALA A 259 -10.61 16.84 -1.44
N LYS A 260 -11.49 17.42 -0.60
CA LYS A 260 -12.77 18.01 -1.06
C LYS A 260 -12.59 19.31 -1.84
N SER A 261 -11.59 20.11 -1.48
CA SER A 261 -11.28 21.38 -2.14
C SER A 261 -10.39 21.22 -3.38
N MET A 262 -9.85 20.02 -3.62
CA MET A 262 -9.02 19.76 -4.78
C MET A 262 -9.85 19.82 -6.07
N PRO A 263 -9.55 20.74 -7.01
CA PRO A 263 -10.21 20.76 -8.30
C PRO A 263 -9.92 19.45 -9.07
N GLN A 264 -10.89 18.94 -9.84
CA GLN A 264 -10.71 17.74 -10.68
C GLN A 264 -9.50 17.84 -11.65
N ARG A 265 -9.01 19.07 -11.87
CA ARG A 265 -7.71 19.40 -12.45
C ARG A 265 -7.03 20.44 -11.59
N TRP A 266 -5.93 20.09 -10.94
CA TRP A 266 -5.02 21.05 -10.34
C TRP A 266 -4.48 22.02 -11.40
N PRO A 267 -4.30 23.32 -11.12
CA PRO A 267 -3.78 24.27 -12.09
C PRO A 267 -2.40 23.83 -12.59
N ARG A 268 -2.23 23.85 -13.91
CA ARG A 268 -1.07 23.36 -14.68
C ARG A 268 0.25 24.13 -14.43
N SER A 269 0.32 25.01 -13.42
CA SER A 269 1.41 25.97 -13.27
C SER A 269 2.75 25.37 -12.84
N THR A 270 2.82 24.08 -12.49
CA THR A 270 4.10 23.40 -12.19
C THR A 270 4.36 22.12 -12.99
N CYS A 271 3.46 21.70 -13.89
CA CYS A 271 3.70 20.48 -14.68
C CYS A 271 3.12 20.60 -16.10
N ARG A 272 3.99 20.83 -17.10
CA ARG A 272 3.62 20.80 -18.53
C ARG A 272 3.22 19.38 -18.90
N SER A 273 1.92 19.18 -19.15
CA SER A 273 1.32 17.88 -19.41
C SER A 273 0.96 17.68 -20.89
N ARG A 274 1.23 16.49 -21.40
CA ARG A 274 0.42 15.82 -22.45
C ARG A 274 -0.17 14.55 -21.83
N GLN A 275 -1.40 14.23 -22.21
CA GLN A 275 -2.21 13.14 -21.63
C GLN A 275 -1.65 11.76 -21.98
N ALA A 276 -1.64 10.83 -21.02
CA ALA A 276 -1.31 9.42 -21.26
C ALA A 276 -2.56 8.62 -21.71
N PRO A 277 -2.43 7.56 -22.53
CA PRO A 277 -3.56 6.84 -23.10
C PRO A 277 -4.19 5.82 -22.13
N ARG A 278 -5.51 5.62 -22.25
CA ARG A 278 -6.27 4.57 -21.55
C ARG A 278 -5.88 3.18 -22.08
N GLY A 279 -5.53 2.24 -21.21
CA GLY A 279 -5.32 0.82 -21.57
C GLY A 279 -4.04 0.14 -21.04
N LEU A 280 -3.33 0.75 -20.09
CA LEU A 280 -2.10 0.18 -19.52
C LEU A 280 -2.36 -0.98 -18.54
N TRP A 281 -3.52 -0.98 -17.87
CA TRP A 281 -3.92 -1.92 -16.82
C TRP A 281 -3.89 -3.40 -17.22
N GLN A 282 -4.40 -3.73 -18.42
CA GLN A 282 -4.44 -5.12 -18.89
C GLN A 282 -3.05 -5.65 -19.28
N ARG A 283 -2.10 -4.78 -19.62
CA ARG A 283 -0.75 -5.18 -20.04
C ARG A 283 0.16 -5.54 -18.85
N LEU A 284 -0.08 -4.96 -17.68
CA LEU A 284 0.72 -5.23 -16.46
C LEU A 284 0.40 -6.60 -15.83
N GLN A 285 -0.82 -7.11 -16.03
CA GLN A 285 -1.20 -8.48 -15.62
C GLN A 285 -0.48 -9.55 -16.45
N HIS A 286 0.00 -9.22 -17.66
CA HIS A 286 0.51 -10.16 -18.65
C HIS A 286 1.97 -9.90 -19.09
N ARG A 287 2.78 -9.19 -18.30
CA ARG A 287 4.19 -8.97 -18.67
C ARG A 287 4.97 -10.29 -18.57
N PRO A 288 5.62 -10.77 -19.64
CA PRO A 288 6.47 -11.96 -19.56
C PRO A 288 7.71 -11.67 -18.70
N GLU A 289 8.16 -12.68 -17.95
CA GLU A 289 9.33 -12.62 -17.08
C GLU A 289 10.58 -12.19 -17.86
N ARG A 290 11.38 -11.28 -17.29
CA ARG A 290 12.72 -11.02 -17.82
C ARG A 290 13.61 -12.21 -17.46
N PRO A 291 14.33 -12.82 -18.41
CA PRO A 291 15.30 -13.86 -18.07
C PRO A 291 16.40 -13.28 -17.18
N PRO A 292 16.98 -14.09 -16.27
CA PRO A 292 18.06 -13.65 -15.41
C PRO A 292 19.24 -13.16 -16.25
N ALA A 293 19.89 -12.08 -15.79
CA ALA A 293 21.09 -11.55 -16.40
C ALA A 293 22.18 -12.64 -16.43
N ARG A 294 22.67 -12.99 -17.62
CA ARG A 294 23.86 -13.85 -17.75
C ARG A 294 25.06 -13.10 -17.19
N LEU A 295 25.70 -13.68 -16.19
CA LEU A 295 27.03 -13.25 -15.73
C LEU A 295 28.04 -13.49 -16.88
N PRO A 296 28.96 -12.55 -17.16
CA PRO A 296 30.00 -12.76 -18.15
C PRO A 296 31.12 -13.64 -17.60
N GLY A 297 31.42 -14.74 -18.31
CA GLY A 297 32.74 -15.34 -18.43
C GLY A 297 33.20 -16.26 -17.29
N ALA A 298 32.84 -17.55 -17.35
CA ALA A 298 33.70 -18.61 -16.81
C ALA A 298 34.63 -19.05 -17.94
N ALA A 299 35.94 -18.89 -17.74
CA ALA A 299 36.98 -19.30 -18.68
C ALA A 299 36.94 -20.81 -18.92
N GLU A 300 37.02 -21.21 -20.18
CA GLU A 300 37.24 -22.59 -20.60
C GLU A 300 38.61 -23.08 -20.10
N GLY A 301 38.61 -24.17 -19.33
CA GLY A 301 39.82 -24.92 -18.98
C GLY A 301 40.25 -25.85 -20.12
N PRO A 302 41.53 -26.24 -20.19
CA PRO A 302 42.10 -26.88 -21.36
C PRO A 302 41.65 -28.34 -21.50
N THR A 303 41.42 -28.76 -22.74
CA THR A 303 41.20 -30.15 -23.13
C THR A 303 42.46 -30.98 -22.92
N VAL A 304 42.39 -31.95 -22.03
CA VAL A 304 43.38 -33.03 -21.91
C VAL A 304 43.14 -34.00 -23.06
N GLY A 305 44.14 -34.14 -23.93
CA GLY A 305 44.19 -35.19 -24.92
C GLY A 305 44.81 -36.46 -24.33
N GLU A 306 44.14 -37.59 -24.47
CA GLU A 306 44.71 -38.92 -24.32
C GLU A 306 44.19 -39.83 -25.45
N ASN A 307 45.17 -40.41 -26.16
CA ASN A 307 45.18 -41.54 -27.11
C ASN A 307 44.24 -41.56 -28.33
#